data_AF-A0A162CT37-F1
#
_entry.id   AF-A0A162CT37-F1
#
_cell.length_a   1.000
_cell.length_b   1.000
_cell.length_c   1.000
_cell.angle_alpha   90.00
_cell.angle_beta   90.00
_cell.angle_gamma   90.00
#
_symmetry.space_group_name_H-M   'P 1'
#
loop_
_entity.id
_entity.type
_entity.pdbx_description
1 polymer ?
#
loop_
_entity_poly.entity_id
_entity_poly.type
_entity_poly.pdbx_seq_one_letter_code
_entity_poly.pdbx_strand_id
1 'polypeptide(L)'
;SLFNGYSEIQQALNKIEEDQKEERATSHEAESLSNKMDKLETAFLRLRDDFQKYEDDAKIQLPDTDYSDATKRTKKRSVRVQRSDGNAKEVILRGAEKFRIETFIPVLDSLLTGLSTRLAAYESMNQLFSFITSLPTLENEDIRNGCNRLAEFYHQDLDAAELYQECLQFKFYVTMEDAKAKENQAPQSLFNLLYKKIRQYRLESTFPNIEIPIIMFLSTMVTNCKEERSFSKMKIIK
;
A
#
# COMPACT_ATOMS: atom_id res chain seq x y z
N SER A 1 -16.97 20.11 3.29
CA SER A 1 -15.71 19.39 3.03
C SER A 1 -15.99 18.26 2.05
N LEU A 2 -14.97 17.69 1.41
CA LEU A 2 -15.12 16.56 0.48
C LEU A 2 -15.90 15.38 1.11
N PHE A 3 -15.81 15.24 2.44
CA PHE A 3 -16.52 14.26 3.26
C PHE A 3 -18.05 14.31 3.15
N ASN A 4 -18.66 15.50 3.29
CA ASN A 4 -20.13 15.65 3.29
C ASN A 4 -20.79 15.40 1.93
N GLY A 5 -20.01 15.38 0.85
CA GLY A 5 -20.50 15.13 -0.50
C GLY A 5 -20.00 13.82 -1.07
N TYR A 6 -19.17 13.07 -0.35
CA TYR A 6 -18.49 11.93 -0.95
C TYR A 6 -19.46 10.80 -1.28
N SER A 7 -20.37 10.47 -0.36
CA SER A 7 -21.36 9.41 -0.58
C SER A 7 -22.25 9.76 -1.77
N GLU A 8 -22.63 11.02 -1.85
CA GLU A 8 -23.44 11.60 -2.91
C GLU A 8 -22.71 11.59 -4.25
N ILE A 9 -21.42 11.93 -4.28
CA ILE A 9 -20.56 11.88 -5.46
C ILE A 9 -20.37 10.43 -5.91
N GLN A 10 -20.10 9.50 -5.00
CA GLN A 10 -19.92 8.08 -5.33
C GLN A 10 -21.22 7.47 -5.89
N GLN A 11 -22.36 7.79 -5.29
CA GLN A 11 -23.67 7.39 -5.79
C GLN A 11 -23.98 8.02 -7.16
N ALA A 12 -23.56 9.27 -7.40
CA ALA A 12 -23.74 9.93 -8.69
C ALA A 12 -22.87 9.30 -9.78
N LEU A 13 -21.61 8.97 -9.47
CA LEU A 13 -20.69 8.31 -10.40
C LEU A 13 -21.19 6.92 -10.79
N ASN A 14 -21.63 6.11 -9.83
CA ASN A 14 -22.18 4.78 -10.11
C ASN A 14 -23.47 4.86 -10.97
N LYS A 15 -24.30 5.89 -10.76
CA LYS A 15 -25.49 6.11 -11.61
C LYS A 15 -25.13 6.48 -13.05
N ILE A 16 -24.07 7.25 -13.26
CA ILE A 16 -23.58 7.64 -14.61
C ILE A 16 -22.93 6.45 -15.31
N GLU A 17 -22.22 5.61 -14.56
CA GLU A 17 -21.63 4.37 -15.08
C GLU A 17 -22.70 3.41 -15.62
N GLU A 18 -23.81 3.25 -14.88
CA GLU A 18 -24.92 2.34 -15.22
C GLU A 18 -25.91 2.89 -16.27
N ASP A 19 -25.85 4.18 -16.60
CA ASP A 19 -26.81 4.79 -17.54
C ASP A 19 -26.43 4.52 -19.01
N GLN A 20 -27.23 3.67 -19.66
CA GLN A 20 -27.08 3.30 -21.07
C GLN A 20 -27.34 4.46 -22.06
N LYS A 21 -27.83 5.61 -21.59
CA LYS A 21 -28.06 6.81 -22.40
C LYS A 21 -26.86 7.76 -22.43
N GLU A 22 -25.92 7.61 -21.50
CA GLU A 22 -24.72 8.44 -21.42
C GLU A 22 -23.69 8.05 -22.49
N GLU A 23 -22.86 9.01 -22.88
CA GLU A 23 -21.79 8.76 -23.85
C GLU A 23 -20.78 7.76 -23.26
N ARG A 24 -20.32 6.79 -24.06
CA ARG A 24 -19.39 5.73 -23.58
C ARG A 24 -18.12 6.29 -22.92
N ALA A 25 -17.64 7.45 -23.40
CA ALA A 25 -16.49 8.13 -22.80
C ALA A 25 -16.81 8.62 -21.38
N THR A 26 -18.00 9.18 -21.17
CA THR A 26 -18.48 9.68 -19.88
C THR A 26 -18.72 8.56 -18.87
N SER A 27 -19.29 7.44 -19.32
CA SER A 27 -19.46 6.24 -18.48
C SER A 27 -18.11 5.67 -18.02
N HIS A 28 -17.13 5.51 -18.92
CA HIS A 28 -15.78 5.08 -18.55
C HIS A 28 -15.02 6.07 -17.66
N GLU A 29 -15.23 7.38 -17.85
CA GLU A 29 -14.63 8.39 -16.98
C GLU A 29 -15.23 8.33 -15.56
N ALA A 30 -16.54 8.11 -15.44
CA ALA A 30 -17.22 7.92 -14.17
C ALA A 30 -16.71 6.66 -13.44
N GLU A 31 -16.58 5.54 -14.15
CA GLU A 31 -15.97 4.30 -13.65
C GLU A 31 -14.53 4.54 -13.15
N SER A 32 -13.71 5.26 -13.92
CA SER A 32 -12.33 5.60 -13.55
C SER A 32 -12.27 6.45 -12.27
N LEU A 33 -13.19 7.40 -12.12
CA LEU A 33 -13.29 8.26 -10.94
C LEU A 33 -13.79 7.49 -9.71
N SER A 34 -14.77 6.60 -9.87
CA SER A 34 -15.27 5.74 -8.79
C SER A 34 -14.15 4.82 -8.27
N ASN A 35 -13.40 4.20 -9.17
CA ASN A 35 -12.23 3.39 -8.82
C ASN A 35 -11.12 4.18 -8.10
N LYS A 36 -10.91 5.46 -8.46
CA LYS A 36 -9.99 6.35 -7.72
C LYS A 36 -10.51 6.70 -6.33
N MET A 37 -11.82 6.85 -6.20
CA MET A 37 -12.48 7.10 -4.93
C MET A 37 -12.30 5.92 -3.97
N ASP A 38 -12.39 4.69 -4.44
CA ASP A 38 -12.20 3.48 -3.63
C ASP A 38 -10.74 3.18 -3.26
N LYS A 39 -9.78 3.95 -3.78
CA LYS A 39 -8.38 3.82 -3.37
C LYS A 39 -8.23 4.11 -1.88
N LEU A 40 -7.41 3.28 -1.23
CA LEU A 40 -7.06 3.39 0.18
C LEU A 40 -6.54 4.80 0.55
N GLU A 41 -5.78 5.44 -0.34
CA GLU A 41 -5.28 6.81 -0.15
C GLU A 41 -6.41 7.83 0.00
N THR A 42 -7.45 7.72 -0.85
CA THR A 42 -8.64 8.55 -0.77
C THR A 42 -9.42 8.29 0.53
N ALA A 43 -9.46 7.04 0.99
CA ALA A 43 -10.04 6.69 2.28
C ALA A 43 -9.31 7.39 3.44
N PHE A 44 -7.98 7.34 3.48
CA PHE A 44 -7.15 7.97 4.52
C PHE A 44 -7.20 9.51 4.49
N LEU A 45 -7.26 10.12 3.29
CA LEU A 45 -7.44 11.56 3.16
C LEU A 45 -8.76 12.04 3.80
N ARG A 46 -9.82 11.24 3.77
CA ARG A 46 -11.06 11.56 4.51
C ARG A 46 -10.85 11.49 6.01
N LEU A 47 -10.17 10.45 6.50
CA LEU A 47 -9.92 10.30 7.94
C LEU A 47 -9.14 11.49 8.48
N ARG A 48 -8.21 12.02 7.68
CA ARG A 48 -7.44 13.24 7.99
C ARG A 48 -8.31 14.46 8.21
N ASP A 49 -9.42 14.59 7.47
CA ASP A 49 -10.35 15.70 7.59
C ASP A 49 -11.39 15.51 8.72
N ASP A 50 -11.58 14.27 9.22
CA ASP A 50 -12.64 13.89 10.16
C ASP A 50 -12.16 13.79 11.62
N PHE A 51 -11.31 14.73 12.04
CA PHE A 51 -10.80 14.78 13.41
C PHE A 51 -11.92 14.81 14.47
N GLN A 52 -13.01 15.56 14.19
CA GLN A 52 -14.10 15.78 15.15
C GLN A 52 -14.78 14.47 15.55
N LYS A 53 -15.06 13.58 14.58
CA LYS A 53 -15.67 12.29 14.86
C LYS A 53 -14.82 11.45 15.81
N TYR A 54 -13.50 11.40 15.57
CA TYR A 54 -12.59 10.66 16.43
C TYR A 54 -12.46 11.28 17.83
N GLU A 55 -12.52 12.60 17.92
CA GLU A 55 -12.57 13.31 19.20
C GLU A 55 -13.85 12.97 19.98
N ASP A 56 -15.00 12.98 19.31
CA ASP A 56 -16.30 12.66 19.91
C ASP A 56 -16.35 11.19 20.38
N ASP A 57 -15.89 10.26 19.53
CA ASP A 57 -15.78 8.83 19.87
C ASP A 57 -14.84 8.60 21.06
N ALA A 58 -13.72 9.33 21.11
CA ALA A 58 -12.77 9.25 22.22
C ALA A 58 -13.39 9.78 23.53
N LYS A 59 -14.14 10.88 23.48
CA LYS A 59 -14.84 11.45 24.65
C LYS A 59 -15.97 10.55 25.17
N ILE A 60 -16.65 9.82 24.29
CA ILE A 60 -17.63 8.80 24.70
C ILE A 60 -16.94 7.67 25.49
N GLN A 61 -15.76 7.23 25.04
CA GLN A 61 -15.02 6.16 25.70
C GLN A 61 -14.26 6.61 26.96
N LEU A 62 -13.82 7.88 26.99
CA LEU A 62 -12.98 8.48 28.04
C LEU A 62 -13.56 9.83 28.47
N PRO A 63 -14.72 9.86 29.15
CA PRO A 63 -15.43 11.10 29.46
C PRO A 63 -14.70 12.02 30.44
N ASP A 64 -13.89 11.44 31.35
CA ASP A 64 -13.18 12.18 32.40
C ASP A 64 -11.74 12.57 32.01
N THR A 65 -11.34 12.34 30.75
CA THR A 65 -9.98 12.64 30.27
C THR A 65 -9.97 13.90 29.43
N ASP A 66 -9.07 14.84 29.76
CA ASP A 66 -8.84 16.06 28.99
C ASP A 66 -7.41 16.07 28.42
N TYR A 67 -7.15 16.98 27.48
CA TYR A 67 -5.85 17.12 26.84
C TYR A 67 -4.74 17.42 27.86
N SER A 68 -3.55 16.86 27.64
CA SER A 68 -2.43 16.94 28.61
C SER A 68 -1.90 18.35 28.85
N ASP A 69 -2.29 19.31 28.01
CA ASP A 69 -1.95 20.73 28.11
C ASP A 69 -3.09 21.62 28.60
N ALA A 70 -4.29 21.06 28.86
CA ALA A 70 -5.44 21.78 29.40
C ALA A 70 -5.11 22.48 30.73
N THR A 71 -4.30 21.86 31.58
CA THR A 71 -3.89 22.39 32.89
C THR A 71 -2.48 23.01 32.90
N LYS A 72 -1.74 23.02 31.77
CA LYS A 72 -0.36 23.54 31.73
C LYS A 72 -0.33 25.06 31.65
N ARG A 73 0.35 25.69 32.64
CA ARG A 73 0.56 27.15 32.71
C ARG A 73 1.35 27.65 31.49
N THR A 74 0.84 28.68 30.83
CA THR A 74 1.55 29.37 29.75
C THR A 74 2.79 30.07 30.29
N LYS A 75 3.99 29.68 29.82
CA LYS A 75 5.20 30.47 30.05
C LYS A 75 5.11 31.71 29.16
N LYS A 76 4.72 32.85 29.73
CA LYS A 76 4.88 34.14 29.04
C LYS A 76 6.38 34.38 28.87
N ARG A 77 6.84 34.47 27.63
CA ARG A 77 8.23 34.83 27.32
C ARG A 77 8.48 36.26 27.84
N SER A 78 9.59 36.46 28.55
CA SER A 78 9.98 37.77 29.06
C SER A 78 10.16 38.75 27.89
N VAL A 79 9.43 39.88 27.93
CA VAL A 79 9.42 40.92 26.89
C VAL A 79 10.79 41.59 26.72
N ARG A 80 11.72 41.42 27.67
CA ARG A 80 13.03 42.09 27.68
C ARG A 80 14.04 41.56 26.65
N VAL A 81 13.72 40.50 25.91
CA VAL A 81 14.63 39.81 24.96
C VAL A 81 14.04 39.78 23.54
N GLN A 82 13.50 40.90 23.05
CA GLN A 82 13.18 41.03 21.63
C GLN A 82 14.40 41.50 20.85
N ARG A 83 14.98 40.61 20.02
CA ARG A 83 15.57 41.02 18.75
C ARG A 83 14.42 41.09 17.74
N SER A 84 14.48 42.10 16.87
CA SER A 84 13.42 42.55 15.96
C SER A 84 13.02 41.53 14.89
N ASP A 85 12.49 40.38 15.29
CA ASP A 85 11.64 39.56 14.41
C ASP A 85 10.23 40.13 14.55
N GLY A 86 9.67 40.60 13.44
CA GLY A 86 8.51 41.50 13.39
C GLY A 86 7.26 41.06 14.16
N ASN A 87 6.24 41.93 14.13
CA ASN A 87 4.96 41.88 14.87
C ASN A 87 4.04 40.66 14.59
N ALA A 88 4.59 39.49 14.26
CA ALA A 88 3.84 38.25 14.13
C ALA A 88 3.34 37.81 15.51
N LYS A 89 2.01 37.71 15.67
CA LYS A 89 1.40 37.12 16.86
C LYS A 89 1.81 35.65 16.93
N GLU A 90 2.48 35.26 18.01
CA GLU A 90 2.82 33.87 18.29
C GLU A 90 1.52 33.05 18.43
N VAL A 91 1.26 32.15 17.47
CA VAL A 91 0.07 31.28 17.49
C VAL A 91 0.33 30.14 18.48
N ILE A 92 -0.29 30.24 19.67
CA ILE A 92 -0.20 29.19 20.69
C ILE A 92 -1.41 28.25 20.50
N LEU A 93 -1.16 27.08 19.91
CA LEU A 93 -2.16 26.01 19.80
C LEU A 93 -2.36 25.32 21.16
N ARG A 94 -3.60 24.94 21.49
CA ARG A 94 -3.96 24.24 22.75
C ARG A 94 -5.03 23.18 22.54
N GLY A 95 -5.05 22.19 23.43
CA GLY A 95 -6.14 21.20 23.51
C GLY A 95 -6.37 20.48 22.18
N ALA A 96 -7.62 20.49 21.72
CA ALA A 96 -8.05 19.83 20.50
C ALA A 96 -7.26 20.26 19.25
N GLU A 97 -7.03 21.57 19.04
CA GLU A 97 -6.29 22.06 17.87
C GLU A 97 -4.82 21.65 17.91
N LYS A 98 -4.21 21.69 19.11
CA LYS A 98 -2.83 21.26 19.28
C LYS A 98 -2.68 19.76 19.00
N PHE A 99 -3.54 18.95 19.60
CA PHE A 99 -3.53 17.51 19.38
C PHE A 99 -3.81 17.15 17.91
N ARG A 100 -4.75 17.86 17.26
CA ARG A 100 -5.04 17.70 15.83
C ARG A 100 -3.80 17.95 14.97
N ILE A 101 -3.12 19.08 15.18
CA ILE A 101 -2.01 19.54 14.33
C ILE A 101 -0.71 18.82 14.65
N GLU A 102 -0.39 18.60 15.93
CA GLU A 102 0.91 18.04 16.35
C GLU A 102 0.91 16.51 16.46
N THR A 103 -0.27 15.86 16.55
CA THR A 103 -0.35 14.41 16.76
C THR A 103 -1.22 13.72 15.71
N PHE A 104 -2.49 14.09 15.60
CA PHE A 104 -3.44 13.37 14.72
C PHE A 104 -3.04 13.42 13.25
N ILE A 105 -2.81 14.62 12.70
CA ILE A 105 -2.41 14.80 11.30
C ILE A 105 -1.05 14.12 11.01
N PRO A 106 0.02 14.34 11.79
CA PRO A 106 1.31 13.69 11.55
C PRO A 106 1.26 12.16 11.60
N VAL A 107 0.44 11.59 12.50
CA VAL A 107 0.27 10.13 12.57
C VAL A 107 -0.40 9.59 11.30
N LEU A 108 -1.46 10.25 10.83
CA LEU A 108 -2.13 9.85 9.60
C LEU A 108 -1.24 10.04 8.36
N ASP A 109 -0.54 11.17 8.27
CA ASP A 109 0.38 11.46 7.16
C ASP A 109 1.53 10.44 7.14
N SER A 110 2.07 10.05 8.29
CA SER A 110 3.08 9.00 8.40
C SER A 110 2.55 7.63 8.01
N LEU A 111 1.32 7.29 8.40
CA LEU A 111 0.68 6.03 8.03
C LEU A 111 0.42 5.96 6.52
N LEU A 112 -0.11 7.04 5.93
CA LEU A 112 -0.35 7.15 4.50
C LEU A 112 0.97 7.00 3.73
N THR A 113 2.00 7.74 4.13
CA THR A 113 3.33 7.65 3.51
C THR A 113 3.88 6.23 3.57
N GLY A 114 3.76 5.55 4.71
CA GLY A 114 4.21 4.16 4.87
C GLY A 114 3.44 3.19 3.97
N LEU A 115 2.12 3.32 3.88
CA LEU A 115 1.27 2.48 3.02
C LEU A 115 1.55 2.72 1.53
N SER A 116 1.64 3.98 1.09
CA SER A 116 1.95 4.32 -0.30
C SER A 116 3.35 3.83 -0.71
N THR A 117 4.34 4.00 0.17
CA THR A 117 5.70 3.48 -0.07
C THR A 117 5.69 1.96 -0.24
N ARG A 118 4.92 1.25 0.60
CA ARG A 118 4.81 -0.21 0.53
C ARG A 118 4.05 -0.68 -0.70
N LEU A 119 2.99 0.02 -1.09
CA LEU A 119 2.25 -0.26 -2.33
C LEU A 119 3.17 -0.14 -3.54
N ALA A 120 3.93 0.96 -3.64
CA ALA A 120 4.89 1.16 -4.73
C ALA A 120 5.98 0.07 -4.75
N ALA A 121 6.46 -0.37 -3.59
CA ALA A 121 7.40 -1.49 -3.50
C ALA A 121 6.77 -2.81 -3.99
N TYR A 122 5.51 -3.08 -3.64
CA TYR A 122 4.79 -4.27 -4.10
C TYR A 122 4.49 -4.23 -5.60
N GLU A 123 4.14 -3.07 -6.15
CA GLU A 123 3.99 -2.88 -7.60
C GLU A 123 5.31 -3.18 -8.33
N SER A 124 6.43 -2.66 -7.80
CA SER A 124 7.76 -2.91 -8.35
C SER A 124 8.13 -4.40 -8.30
N MET A 125 7.88 -5.09 -7.18
CA MET A 125 8.07 -6.54 -7.09
C MET A 125 7.16 -7.29 -8.06
N ASN A 126 5.89 -6.91 -8.17
CA ASN A 126 4.98 -7.54 -9.10
C ASN A 126 5.46 -7.39 -10.55
N GLN A 127 5.98 -6.21 -10.93
CA GLN A 127 6.57 -6.00 -12.25
C GLN A 127 7.80 -6.85 -12.54
N LEU A 128 8.60 -7.15 -11.51
CA LEU A 128 9.79 -8.02 -11.63
C LEU A 128 9.43 -9.50 -11.73
N PHE A 129 8.46 -9.97 -10.95
CA PHE A 129 8.19 -11.40 -10.77
C PHE A 129 6.96 -11.93 -11.53
N SER A 130 6.05 -11.07 -12.02
CA SER A 130 4.76 -11.48 -12.60
C SER A 130 4.89 -12.41 -13.81
N PHE A 131 5.98 -12.33 -14.57
CA PHE A 131 6.18 -13.22 -15.72
C PHE A 131 6.22 -14.70 -15.33
N ILE A 132 6.69 -15.03 -14.11
CA ILE A 132 6.75 -16.41 -13.59
C ILE A 132 5.33 -16.99 -13.46
N THR A 133 4.38 -16.17 -13.00
CA THR A 133 2.97 -16.58 -12.88
C THR A 133 2.26 -16.67 -14.23
N SER A 134 2.78 -15.96 -15.24
CA SER A 134 2.21 -15.93 -16.59
C SER A 134 2.94 -16.85 -17.58
N LEU A 135 3.90 -17.69 -17.12
CA LEU A 135 4.65 -18.60 -18.00
C LEU A 135 3.78 -19.39 -18.99
N PRO A 136 2.61 -19.95 -18.60
CA PRO A 136 1.77 -20.70 -19.55
C PRO A 136 1.34 -19.87 -20.76
N THR A 137 1.06 -18.58 -20.58
CA THR A 137 0.48 -17.71 -21.61
C THR A 137 1.51 -16.87 -22.36
N LEU A 138 2.69 -16.65 -21.79
CA LEU A 138 3.72 -15.78 -22.39
C LEU A 138 4.43 -16.41 -23.59
N GLU A 139 4.81 -15.56 -24.54
CA GLU A 139 5.70 -15.93 -25.64
C GLU A 139 7.15 -16.02 -25.16
N ASN A 140 7.99 -16.74 -25.91
CA ASN A 140 9.37 -16.99 -25.52
C ASN A 140 10.19 -15.69 -25.36
N GLU A 141 9.95 -14.68 -26.21
CA GLU A 141 10.62 -13.39 -26.10
C GLU A 141 10.21 -12.63 -24.82
N ASP A 142 8.94 -12.70 -24.42
CA ASP A 142 8.48 -12.08 -23.17
C ASP A 142 9.07 -12.77 -21.94
N ILE A 143 9.19 -14.09 -21.99
CA ILE A 143 9.86 -14.87 -20.93
C ILE A 143 11.32 -14.44 -20.84
N ARG A 144 12.04 -14.35 -21.98
CA ARG A 144 13.43 -13.89 -22.03
C ARG A 144 13.59 -12.49 -21.42
N ASN A 145 12.70 -11.56 -21.76
CA ASN A 145 12.71 -10.20 -21.21
C ASN A 145 12.44 -10.18 -19.70
N GLY A 146 11.53 -11.02 -19.21
CA GLY A 146 11.28 -11.24 -17.78
C GLY A 146 12.53 -11.74 -17.05
N CYS A 147 13.16 -12.78 -17.57
CA CYS A 147 14.39 -13.36 -17.00
C CYS A 147 15.54 -12.35 -16.96
N ASN A 148 15.78 -11.62 -18.06
CA ASN A 148 16.84 -10.61 -18.12
C ASN A 148 16.64 -9.51 -17.07
N ARG A 149 15.43 -8.98 -16.96
CA ARG A 149 15.11 -7.92 -16.00
C ARG A 149 15.24 -8.39 -14.55
N LEU A 150 14.83 -9.62 -14.25
CA LEU A 150 14.95 -10.19 -12.91
C LEU A 150 16.42 -10.45 -12.54
N ALA A 151 17.19 -11.03 -13.47
CA ALA A 151 18.60 -11.31 -13.27
C ALA A 151 19.46 -10.03 -13.24
N GLU A 152 19.07 -8.96 -13.92
CA GLU A 152 19.73 -7.66 -13.79
C GLU A 152 19.60 -7.11 -12.36
N PHE A 153 18.39 -7.24 -11.77
CA PHE A 153 18.14 -6.80 -10.40
C PHE A 153 18.84 -7.71 -9.36
N TYR A 154 18.82 -9.02 -9.57
CA TYR A 154 19.40 -10.04 -8.68
C TYR A 154 20.61 -10.76 -9.30
N HIS A 155 21.55 -9.98 -9.85
CA HIS A 155 22.71 -10.47 -10.61
C HIS A 155 23.69 -11.35 -9.83
N GLN A 156 23.60 -11.38 -8.50
CA GLN A 156 24.42 -12.25 -7.64
C GLN A 156 23.78 -13.62 -7.42
N ASP A 157 22.46 -13.70 -7.57
CA ASP A 157 21.67 -14.89 -7.24
C ASP A 157 21.17 -15.62 -8.50
N LEU A 158 21.09 -14.94 -9.65
CA LEU A 158 20.45 -15.44 -10.87
C LEU A 158 21.31 -15.22 -12.12
N ASP A 159 21.42 -16.27 -12.93
CA ASP A 159 21.88 -16.19 -14.31
C ASP A 159 20.68 -16.11 -15.26
N ALA A 160 20.66 -15.09 -16.14
CA ALA A 160 19.54 -14.86 -17.04
C ALA A 160 19.33 -15.99 -18.06
N ALA A 161 20.42 -16.60 -18.53
CA ALA A 161 20.36 -17.64 -19.55
C ALA A 161 19.89 -18.98 -18.94
N GLU A 162 20.40 -19.35 -17.77
CA GLU A 162 19.96 -20.55 -17.05
C GLU A 162 18.49 -20.44 -16.63
N LEU A 163 18.10 -19.30 -16.03
CA LEU A 163 16.72 -19.03 -15.66
C LEU A 163 15.78 -19.12 -16.87
N TYR A 164 16.17 -18.54 -18.00
CA TYR A 164 15.36 -18.60 -19.22
C TYR A 164 15.16 -20.04 -19.72
N GLN A 165 16.21 -20.85 -19.75
CA GLN A 165 16.10 -22.26 -20.16
C GLN A 165 15.19 -23.06 -19.23
N GLU A 166 15.34 -22.87 -17.92
CA GLU A 166 14.46 -23.50 -16.95
C GLU A 166 13.01 -23.04 -17.14
N CYS A 167 12.75 -21.75 -17.38
CA CYS A 167 11.40 -21.22 -17.57
C CYS A 167 10.70 -21.87 -18.78
N LEU A 168 11.43 -22.09 -19.89
CA LEU A 168 10.88 -22.77 -21.06
C LEU A 168 10.47 -24.21 -20.76
N GLN A 169 11.25 -24.92 -19.93
CA GLN A 169 10.96 -26.30 -19.55
C GLN A 169 9.85 -26.37 -18.50
N PHE A 170 9.92 -25.51 -17.49
CA PHE A 170 8.97 -25.48 -16.38
C PHE A 170 7.57 -25.05 -16.82
N LYS A 171 7.46 -24.24 -17.89
CA LYS A 171 6.18 -23.89 -18.53
C LYS A 171 5.31 -25.13 -18.82
N PHE A 172 5.90 -26.29 -19.13
CA PHE A 172 5.15 -27.53 -19.37
C PHE A 172 4.60 -28.19 -18.09
N TYR A 173 5.11 -27.84 -16.91
CA TYR A 173 4.64 -28.32 -15.62
C TYR A 173 3.53 -27.44 -14.99
N VAL A 174 3.34 -26.23 -15.54
CA VAL A 174 2.31 -25.27 -15.11
C VAL A 174 1.15 -25.32 -16.10
N THR A 175 0.01 -25.88 -15.70
CA THR A 175 -1.13 -25.98 -16.61
C THR A 175 -1.90 -24.66 -16.66
N MET A 176 -2.62 -24.43 -17.75
CA MET A 176 -3.57 -23.30 -17.85
C MET A 176 -4.65 -23.36 -16.77
N GLU A 177 -4.99 -24.56 -16.29
CA GLU A 177 -5.95 -24.77 -15.21
C GLU A 177 -5.41 -24.26 -13.87
N ASP A 178 -4.13 -24.45 -13.58
CA ASP A 178 -3.47 -23.92 -12.39
C ASP A 178 -3.49 -22.39 -12.36
N ALA A 179 -3.19 -21.76 -13.50
CA ALA A 179 -3.21 -20.31 -13.64
C ALA A 179 -4.62 -19.74 -13.45
N LYS A 180 -5.62 -20.32 -14.12
CA LYS A 180 -7.04 -19.89 -14.00
C LYS A 180 -7.61 -20.11 -12.61
N ALA A 181 -7.26 -21.23 -11.95
CA ALA A 181 -7.73 -21.51 -10.59
C ALA A 181 -7.27 -20.46 -9.56
N LYS A 182 -6.21 -19.70 -9.89
CA LYS A 182 -5.60 -18.69 -9.02
C LYS A 182 -5.71 -17.25 -9.53
N GLU A 183 -6.33 -17.03 -10.69
CA GLU A 183 -6.45 -15.72 -11.35
C GLU A 183 -7.11 -14.66 -10.46
N ASN A 184 -8.16 -15.05 -9.72
CA ASN A 184 -8.87 -14.15 -8.79
C ASN A 184 -8.29 -14.12 -7.37
N GLN A 185 -7.14 -14.74 -7.14
CA GLN A 185 -6.50 -14.82 -5.81
C GLN A 185 -5.28 -13.90 -5.76
N ALA A 186 -4.82 -13.61 -4.54
CA ALA A 186 -3.57 -12.89 -4.36
C ALA A 186 -2.42 -13.58 -5.13
N PRO A 187 -1.48 -12.84 -5.75
CA PRO A 187 -0.36 -13.41 -6.51
C PRO A 187 0.40 -14.50 -5.75
N GLN A 188 0.53 -14.33 -4.43
CA GLN A 188 1.17 -15.29 -3.52
C GLN A 188 0.54 -16.69 -3.57
N SER A 189 -0.75 -16.81 -3.89
CA SER A 189 -1.43 -18.11 -4.00
C SER A 189 -0.90 -18.95 -5.15
N LEU A 190 -0.55 -18.31 -6.28
CA LEU A 190 0.01 -19.00 -7.44
C LEU A 190 1.48 -19.36 -7.21
N PHE A 191 2.28 -18.45 -6.65
CA PHE A 191 3.66 -18.76 -6.24
C PHE A 191 3.72 -19.93 -5.24
N ASN A 192 2.81 -19.97 -4.26
CA ASN A 192 2.70 -21.10 -3.34
C ASN A 192 2.35 -22.42 -4.05
N LEU A 193 1.48 -22.37 -5.06
CA LEU A 193 1.13 -23.55 -5.86
C LEU A 193 2.33 -24.06 -6.66
N LEU A 194 3.04 -23.16 -7.34
CA LEU A 194 4.25 -23.49 -8.09
C LEU A 194 5.33 -24.11 -7.20
N TYR A 195 5.57 -23.50 -6.03
CA TYR A 195 6.50 -24.04 -5.04
C TYR A 195 6.10 -25.44 -4.58
N LYS A 196 4.81 -25.66 -4.26
CA LYS A 196 4.31 -26.99 -3.89
C LYS A 196 4.52 -28.02 -5.00
N LYS A 197 4.34 -27.64 -6.27
CA LYS A 197 4.61 -28.54 -7.41
C LYS A 197 6.08 -28.91 -7.50
N ILE A 198 6.99 -27.95 -7.36
CA ILE A 198 8.44 -28.23 -7.35
C ILE A 198 8.77 -29.30 -6.30
N ARG A 199 8.21 -29.14 -5.09
CA ARG A 199 8.41 -30.11 -4.00
C ARG A 199 7.74 -31.46 -4.23
N GLN A 200 6.50 -31.46 -4.73
CA GLN A 200 5.73 -32.69 -4.96
C GLN A 200 6.37 -33.59 -6.02
N TYR A 201 6.86 -32.99 -7.10
CA TYR A 201 7.47 -33.72 -8.22
C TYR A 201 8.98 -33.87 -8.09
N ARG A 202 9.57 -33.42 -6.96
CA ARG A 202 11.01 -33.44 -6.68
C ARG A 202 11.86 -32.80 -7.77
N LEU A 203 11.47 -31.58 -8.16
CA LEU A 203 12.08 -30.84 -9.26
C LEU A 203 13.13 -29.83 -8.78
N GLU A 204 13.51 -29.84 -7.50
CA GLU A 204 14.46 -28.87 -6.92
C GLU A 204 15.81 -28.87 -7.63
N SER A 205 16.32 -30.06 -7.96
CA SER A 205 17.58 -30.20 -8.69
C SER A 205 17.46 -29.89 -10.18
N THR A 206 16.23 -29.88 -10.71
CA THR A 206 15.96 -29.68 -12.14
C THR A 206 15.69 -28.21 -12.45
N PHE A 207 15.04 -27.49 -11.53
CA PHE A 207 14.67 -26.08 -11.69
C PHE A 207 15.17 -25.19 -10.53
N PRO A 208 16.47 -25.23 -10.17
CA PRO A 208 17.01 -24.41 -9.09
C PRO A 208 16.89 -22.90 -9.37
N ASN A 209 17.11 -22.47 -10.62
CA ASN A 209 17.03 -21.05 -10.98
C ASN A 209 15.59 -20.51 -10.99
N ILE A 210 14.56 -21.36 -11.14
CA ILE A 210 13.15 -20.97 -10.90
C ILE A 210 12.77 -21.04 -9.43
N GLU A 211 13.31 -21.99 -8.68
CA GLU A 211 12.99 -22.13 -7.27
C GLU A 211 13.44 -20.88 -6.48
N ILE A 212 14.64 -20.36 -6.77
CA ILE A 212 15.19 -19.16 -6.14
C ILE A 212 14.21 -17.97 -6.19
N PRO A 213 13.76 -17.49 -7.36
CA PRO A 213 12.87 -16.33 -7.43
C PRO A 213 11.49 -16.60 -6.82
N ILE A 214 11.00 -17.84 -6.86
CA ILE A 214 9.77 -18.21 -6.14
C ILE A 214 9.96 -18.06 -4.63
N ILE A 215 11.07 -18.57 -4.07
CA ILE A 215 11.39 -18.43 -2.65
C ILE A 215 11.59 -16.96 -2.27
N MET A 216 12.29 -16.19 -3.10
CA MET A 216 12.50 -14.76 -2.88
C MET A 216 11.16 -14.02 -2.76
N PHE A 217 10.25 -14.22 -3.72
CA PHE A 217 8.93 -13.60 -3.72
C PHE A 217 8.09 -14.01 -2.49
N LEU A 218 8.07 -15.29 -2.15
CA LEU A 218 7.31 -15.78 -1.00
C LEU A 218 7.89 -15.25 0.32
N SER A 219 9.21 -15.08 0.40
CA SER A 219 9.91 -14.65 1.63
C SER A 219 9.82 -13.15 1.86
N THR A 220 9.86 -12.33 0.80
CA THR A 220 9.69 -10.87 0.93
C THR A 220 8.32 -10.50 1.47
N MET A 221 7.26 -11.19 1.02
CA MET A 221 5.88 -10.93 1.49
C MET A 221 5.67 -11.23 2.99
N VAL A 222 6.42 -12.17 3.57
CA VAL A 222 6.33 -12.54 4.99
C VAL A 222 7.03 -11.53 5.92
N THR A 223 7.99 -10.75 5.41
CA THR A 223 8.76 -9.80 6.25
C THR A 223 8.02 -8.52 6.65
N ASN A 224 6.79 -8.32 6.16
CA ASN A 224 5.96 -7.13 6.42
C ASN A 224 5.52 -6.97 7.90
N CYS A 225 5.55 -8.03 8.72
CA CYS A 225 5.15 -7.94 10.13
C CYS A 225 6.13 -7.16 11.04
N LYS A 226 7.30 -6.72 10.55
CA LYS A 226 8.30 -6.05 11.39
C LYS A 226 8.01 -4.58 11.67
N GLU A 227 7.27 -3.88 10.81
CA GLU A 227 6.93 -2.46 11.01
C GLU A 227 5.82 -2.23 12.05
N GLU A 228 5.04 -3.26 12.40
CA GLU A 228 4.09 -3.19 13.51
C GLU A 228 4.77 -2.91 14.87
N ARG A 229 6.02 -3.36 15.03
CA ARG A 229 6.84 -3.02 16.22
C ARG A 229 7.35 -1.58 16.21
N SER A 230 7.49 -0.94 15.05
CA SER A 230 7.91 0.46 14.95
C SER A 230 6.81 1.41 15.41
N PHE A 231 5.54 0.99 15.31
CA PHE A 231 4.39 1.66 15.92
C PHE A 231 4.25 1.42 17.43
N SER A 232 5.31 1.01 18.12
CA SER A 232 5.32 0.78 19.58
C SER A 232 5.14 2.09 20.36
N LYS A 233 3.87 2.52 20.41
CA LYS A 233 3.04 3.36 21.29
C LYS A 233 3.66 4.37 22.29
N MET A 234 4.91 4.25 22.72
CA MET A 234 5.46 5.11 23.79
C MET A 234 6.11 6.42 23.34
N LYS A 235 6.54 6.53 22.07
CA LYS A 235 7.18 7.77 21.55
C LYS A 235 6.20 8.76 20.93
N ILE A 236 5.03 8.30 20.48
CA ILE A 236 4.03 9.11 19.76
C ILE A 236 3.01 9.77 20.71
N ILE A 237 2.77 9.17 21.90
CA ILE A 237 1.68 9.56 22.82
C ILE A 237 2.18 10.46 23.99
N LYS A 238 3.47 10.79 24.07
CA LYS A 238 4.05 11.55 25.20
C LYS A 238 4.03 13.06 25.00
#